data_AF-A0A420XWC7-F1
#
_entry.id   AF-A0A420XWC7-F1
#
_cell.length_a   1.000
_cell.length_b   1.000
_cell.length_c   1.000
_cell.angle_alpha   90.00
_cell.angle_beta   90.00
_cell.angle_gamma   90.00
#
_symmetry.space_group_name_H-M   'P 1'
#
loop_
_entity.id
_entity.type
_entity.pdbx_description
1 polymer ?
#
loop_
_entity_poly.entity_id
_entity_poly.type
_entity_poly.pdbx_seq_one_letter_code
_entity_poly.pdbx_strand_id
1 'polypeptide(L)' 'MNIRKRYSEFDEFRRRLVQTFPGFEAAVPALPAKSVISKFRPRFLEKRRAGLQYFLNCIMLNPEFSGSPVLKDFLFN' A
#
# COMPACT_ATOMS: atom_id res chain seq x y z
N MET A 1 2.80 15.33 2.43
CA MET A 1 1.40 14.86 2.56
C MET A 1 1.35 13.82 3.67
N ASN A 2 0.45 13.95 4.65
CA ASN A 2 0.33 12.99 5.76
C ASN A 2 -0.87 12.08 5.49
N ILE A 3 -0.62 10.81 5.17
CA ILE A 3 -1.65 9.83 4.82
C ILE A 3 -1.83 8.90 6.01
N ARG A 4 -2.99 9.00 6.66
CA ARG A 4 -3.35 8.16 7.79
C ARG A 4 -4.31 7.07 7.34
N LYS A 5 -3.74 5.90 7.02
CA LYS A 5 -4.48 4.71 6.60
C LYS A 5 -4.09 3.51 7.45
N ARG A 6 -5.06 2.66 7.78
CA ARG A 6 -4.86 1.38 8.47
C ARG A 6 -4.24 0.38 7.51
N TYR A 7 -3.52 -0.60 8.06
CA TYR A 7 -2.93 -1.66 7.26
C TYR A 7 -3.96 -2.42 6.38
N SER A 8 -5.17 -2.63 6.90
CA SER A 8 -6.25 -3.30 6.14
C SER A 8 -6.69 -2.51 4.91
N GLU A 9 -6.64 -1.17 4.97
CA GLU A 9 -6.95 -0.31 3.82
C GLU A 9 -5.87 -0.44 2.75
N PHE A 10 -4.60 -0.63 3.13
CA PHE A 10 -3.52 -0.94 2.18
C PHE A 10 -3.68 -2.33 1.54
N ASP A 11 -4.11 -3.33 2.31
CA ASP A 11 -4.38 -4.70 1.83
C ASP A 11 -5.48 -4.69 0.75
N GLU A 12 -6.57 -3.98 1.03
CA GLU A 12 -7.65 -3.77 0.07
C GLU A 12 -7.21 -2.96 -1.14
N PHE A 13 -6.45 -1.88 -0.93
CA PHE A 13 -5.93 -1.06 -2.01
C PHE A 13 -5.05 -1.86 -2.97
N ARG A 14 -4.10 -2.66 -2.46
CA ARG A 14 -3.27 -3.53 -3.30
C ARG A 14 -4.12 -4.49 -4.13
N ARG A 15 -5.13 -5.13 -3.53
CA ARG A 15 -6.04 -6.03 -4.24
C ARG A 15 -6.78 -5.32 -5.36
N ARG A 16 -7.35 -4.14 -5.09
CA ARG A 16 -8.04 -3.32 -6.11
C ARG A 16 -7.08 -2.88 -7.22
N LEU A 17 -5.85 -2.55 -6.88
CA LEU A 17 -4.83 -2.14 -7.85
C LEU A 17 -4.51 -3.29 -8.83
N VAL A 18 -4.24 -4.49 -8.32
CA VAL A 18 -3.97 -5.68 -9.16
C VAL A 18 -5.19 -6.05 -10.01
N GLN A 19 -6.41 -5.95 -9.47
CA GLN A 19 -7.64 -6.19 -10.23
C GLN A 19 -7.85 -5.15 -11.35
N THR A 20 -7.47 -3.89 -11.12
CA THR A 20 -7.60 -2.82 -12.11
C THR A 20 -6.52 -2.92 -13.19
N PHE A 21 -5.33 -3.39 -12.83
CA PHE A 21 -4.16 -3.47 -13.70
C PHE A 21 -3.56 -4.88 -13.75
N PRO A 22 -4.28 -5.88 -14.30
CA PRO A 22 -3.85 -7.28 -14.23
C PRO A 22 -2.51 -7.56 -14.96
N GLY A 23 -2.18 -6.79 -16.00
CA GLY A 23 -0.89 -6.90 -16.70
C GLY A 23 0.30 -6.31 -15.96
N PHE A 24 0.07 -5.59 -14.86
CA PHE A 24 1.10 -4.85 -14.11
C PHE A 24 1.29 -5.36 -12.68
N GLU A 25 0.78 -6.54 -12.33
CA GLU A 25 0.92 -7.11 -10.99
C GLU A 25 2.38 -7.17 -10.52
N ALA A 26 3.31 -7.52 -11.41
CA ALA A 26 4.75 -7.57 -11.12
C ALA A 26 5.33 -6.20 -10.72
N ALA A 27 4.71 -5.09 -11.14
CA ALA A 27 5.10 -3.74 -10.77
C ALA A 27 4.48 -3.29 -9.43
N VAL A 28 3.60 -4.09 -8.82
CA VAL A 28 2.96 -3.80 -7.54
C VAL A 28 3.78 -4.41 -6.41
N PRO A 29 4.45 -3.61 -5.57
CA PRO A 29 5.27 -4.14 -4.48
C PRO A 29 4.43 -4.95 -3.48
N ALA A 30 5.09 -5.90 -2.82
CA ALA A 30 4.47 -6.65 -1.74
C ALA A 30 4.23 -5.75 -0.51
N LEU A 31 3.15 -6.02 0.23
CA LEU A 31 2.92 -5.37 1.51
C LEU A 31 3.81 -5.99 2.60
N PRO A 32 4.19 -5.21 3.63
CA PRO A 32 4.86 -5.77 4.80
C PRO A 32 3.98 -6.83 5.46
N ALA A 33 4.61 -7.81 6.10
CA ALA A 33 3.91 -8.99 6.62
C ALA A 33 2.77 -8.66 7.61
N LYS A 34 1.71 -9.47 7.54
CA LYS A 34 0.74 -9.62 8.64
C LYS A 34 1.46 -10.33 9.78
N SER A 35 1.37 -9.79 10.99
CA SER A 35 1.83 -10.50 12.18
C SER A 35 0.67 -10.67 13.16
N VAL A 36 0.49 -11.89 13.64
CA VAL A 36 -0.46 -12.24 14.70
C VAL A 36 0.20 -12.20 16.08
N ILE A 37 1.51 -12.44 16.15
CA ILE A 37 2.30 -12.41 17.39
C ILE A 37 3.08 -11.08 17.45
N SER A 38 3.13 -10.42 18.62
CA SER A 38 3.93 -9.19 18.80
C SER A 38 3.53 -8.00 17.90
N LYS A 39 2.31 -8.01 17.33
CA LYS A 39 1.83 -7.03 16.33
C LYS A 39 1.80 -5.57 16.79
N PHE A 40 1.87 -5.34 18.09
CA PHE A 40 1.87 -4.01 18.70
C PHE A 40 3.26 -3.55 19.15
N ARG A 41 4.31 -4.34 18.90
CA ARG A 41 5.65 -3.91 19.33
C ARG A 41 6.15 -2.75 18.47
N PRO A 42 6.73 -1.70 19.09
CA PRO A 42 7.12 -0.49 18.36
C PRO A 42 8.01 -0.76 17.15
N ARG A 43 9.00 -1.65 17.30
CA ARG A 43 9.90 -2.03 16.18
C ARG A 43 9.14 -2.64 14.99
N PHE A 44 8.12 -3.46 15.27
CA PHE A 44 7.30 -4.06 14.22
C PHE A 44 6.41 -3.01 13.54
N LEU A 45 5.81 -2.12 14.33
CA LEU A 45 4.99 -1.03 13.82
C LEU A 45 5.79 -0.07 12.95
N GLU A 46 7.02 0.30 13.36
CA GLU A 46 7.89 1.15 12.54
C GLU A 46 8.33 0.47 11.25
N LYS A 47 8.73 -0.81 11.30
CA LYS A 47 9.07 -1.58 10.09
C LYS A 47 7.88 -1.67 9.13
N ARG A 48 6.68 -1.90 9.67
CA ARG A 48 5.43 -1.89 8.89
C ARG A 48 5.18 -0.52 8.28
N ARG A 49 5.28 0.57 9.06
CA ARG A 49 5.08 1.94 8.58
C ARG A 49 6.04 2.27 7.44
N ALA A 50 7.32 1.94 7.58
CA ALA A 50 8.32 2.12 6.53
C ALA A 50 7.99 1.31 5.26
N GLY A 51 7.59 0.05 5.41
CA GLY A 51 7.18 -0.80 4.29
C GLY A 51 5.93 -0.28 3.56
N LEU A 52 4.94 0.22 4.30
CA LEU A 52 3.74 0.83 3.70
C LEU A 52 4.07 2.15 2.98
N GLN A 53 4.97 2.95 3.54
CA GLN A 53 5.45 4.17 2.89
C GLN A 53 6.18 3.84 1.59
N TYR A 54 7.06 2.84 1.61
CA TYR A 54 7.76 2.37 0.41
C TYR A 54 6.78 1.89 -0.65
N PHE A 55 5.82 1.02 -0.28
CA PHE A 55 4.76 0.56 -1.16
C PHE A 55 4.06 1.74 -1.84
N LEU A 56 3.59 2.71 -1.06
CA LEU A 56 2.84 3.84 -1.60
C LEU A 56 3.69 4.72 -2.52
N ASN A 57 4.96 4.96 -2.16
CA ASN A 57 5.88 5.72 -3.00
C ASN A 57 6.06 5.05 -4.37
N CYS A 58 6.24 3.72 -4.42
CA CYS A 58 6.35 2.99 -5.68
C CYS A 58 5.09 3.15 -6.55
N ILE A 59 3.89 3.10 -5.95
CA ILE A 59 2.65 3.29 -6.69
C ILE A 59 2.50 4.72 -7.20
N MET A 60 2.81 5.73 -6.38
CA MET A 60 2.70 7.15 -6.79
C MET A 60 3.73 7.54 -7.86
N LEU A 61 4.88 6.86 -7.91
CA LEU A 61 5.94 7.14 -8.89
C LEU A 61 5.78 6.35 -10.20
N ASN A 62 4.92 5.33 -10.24
CA ASN A 62 4.66 4.57 -11.46
C ASN A 62 3.61 5.29 -12.32
N PRO A 63 3.93 5.70 -13.58
CA PRO A 63 2.99 6.39 -14.46
C PRO A 63 1.68 5.65 -14.72
N GLU A 64 1.71 4.32 -14.74
CA GLU A 64 0.53 3.48 -14.97
C GLU A 64 -0.48 3.59 -13.81
N PHE A 65 0.01 3.80 -12.58
CA PHE A 65 -0.83 3.83 -11.38
C PHE A 65 -1.12 5.24 -10.87
N SER A 66 -0.18 6.18 -11.05
CA SER A 66 -0.20 7.51 -10.41
C SER A 66 -1.40 8.37 -10.81
N GLY A 67 -1.91 8.20 -12.03
CA GLY A 67 -3.12 8.88 -12.53
C GLY A 67 -4.44 8.17 -12.23
N SER A 68 -4.39 6.96 -11.66
CA SER A 68 -5.54 6.06 -11.62
C SER A 68 -6.62 6.50 -10.62
N PRO A 69 -7.92 6.25 -10.93
CA PRO A 69 -9.01 6.51 -9.98
C PRO A 69 -8.86 5.72 -8.68
N VAL A 70 -8.31 4.50 -8.74
CA VAL A 70 -8.11 3.64 -7.56
C VAL A 70 -7.09 4.24 -6.57
N LEU A 71 -6.01 4.87 -7.06
CA LEU A 71 -5.07 5.58 -6.19
C LEU A 71 -5.70 6.86 -5.63
N LYS A 72 -6.41 7.65 -6.45
CA LYS A 72 -7.08 8.87 -5.99
C LYS A 72 -8.08 8.56 -4.88
N ASP A 73 -8.91 7.54 -5.07
CA ASP A 73 -9.88 7.07 -4.08
C ASP A 73 -9.18 6.70 -2.76
N PHE A 74 -8.08 5.94 -2.80
CA PHE A 74 -7.31 5.58 -1.62
C PHE A 74 -6.69 6.79 -0.88
N LEU A 75 -6.29 7.84 -1.61
CA LEU A 75 -5.63 9.01 -1.04
C LEU A 75 -6.61 9.97 -0.35
N PHE A 76 -7.86 10.04 -0.83
CA PHE A 76 -8.82 11.09 -0.44
C PHE A 76 -10.05 10.57 0.31
N ASN A 77 -10.31 9.27 0.32
CA ASN A 77 -11.35 8.61 1.13
C ASN A 77 -10.67 7.68 2.13
#